data_AF-A0A820C4Z3-F1
#
_entry.id   AF-A0A820C4Z3-F1
#
_cell.length_a   1.000
_cell.length_b   1.000
_cell.length_c   1.000
_cell.angle_alpha   90.00
_cell.angle_beta   90.00
_cell.angle_gamma   90.00
#
_symmetry.space_group_name_H-M   'P 1'
#
loop_
_entity.id
_entity.type
_entity.pdbx_description
1 polymer ?
#
loop_
_entity_poly.entity_id
_entity_poly.type
_entity_poly.pdbx_seq_one_letter_code
_entity_poly.pdbx_strand_id
1 'polypeptide(L)'
;EDDIDSSPGVVPENQEALKRYYDSFPNIDDLTNADNSDVKKAEEFTKSILNKKPSGNVTDRNTACHILNKLLGDEDQECLFFDSANGINLHDASGNLADIASEDRPFVLELKSSEGLGGDNTFFDARGDKTFSSGPKTHEVGPPGRAKKYTSPSGWTRYGLKVLAKTEYKNDEWLHPFQHPGNWYRAFHGTGRAIKVDFGNPNANFDQTAAPVDALASIFVGGFREARVAAHGPGVYCSPNPVWLGDSAFVGAVELDTEKGMKKFKCMLQVAVNPDSVRCPTNDIWVAPKPQDIRPYGILIKDA
;
A
#
# COMPACT_ATOMS: atom_id res chain seq x y z
N GLU A 1 -61.08 -14.37 -11.46
CA GLU A 1 -60.45 -15.55 -12.05
C GLU A 1 -59.41 -15.04 -13.02
N ASP A 2 -58.16 -14.99 -12.58
CA ASP A 2 -56.99 -14.79 -13.44
C ASP A 2 -55.88 -15.59 -12.75
N ASP A 3 -55.72 -16.84 -13.19
CA ASP A 3 -54.70 -17.77 -12.70
C ASP A 3 -53.32 -17.30 -13.18
N ILE A 4 -52.51 -16.83 -12.24
CA ILE A 4 -51.08 -16.55 -12.48
C ILE A 4 -50.33 -17.89 -12.37
N ASP A 5 -50.07 -18.48 -13.53
CA ASP A 5 -49.20 -19.62 -13.74
C ASP A 5 -47.80 -19.33 -13.18
N SER A 6 -47.50 -19.93 -12.02
CA SER A 6 -46.22 -19.88 -11.34
C SER A 6 -45.40 -21.11 -11.74
N SER A 7 -44.97 -21.10 -13.00
CA SER A 7 -44.00 -22.07 -13.49
C SER A 7 -42.68 -21.93 -12.72
N PRO A 8 -42.12 -23.03 -12.15
CA PRO A 8 -40.89 -22.98 -11.38
C PRO A 8 -39.74 -22.55 -12.28
N GLY A 9 -39.09 -21.44 -11.91
CA GLY A 9 -37.93 -20.92 -12.63
C GLY A 9 -36.86 -22.00 -12.72
N VAL A 10 -36.49 -22.35 -13.95
CA VAL A 10 -35.38 -23.25 -14.25
C VAL A 10 -34.12 -22.60 -13.67
N VAL A 11 -33.68 -23.10 -12.51
CA VAL A 11 -32.39 -22.75 -11.93
C VAL A 11 -31.34 -23.21 -12.93
N PRO A 12 -30.49 -22.32 -13.47
CA PRO A 12 -29.48 -22.72 -14.45
C PRO A 12 -28.66 -23.85 -13.86
N GLU A 13 -28.43 -24.91 -14.64
CA GLU A 13 -27.68 -26.13 -14.27
C GLU A 13 -26.33 -25.82 -13.57
N ASN A 14 -25.78 -24.64 -13.85
CA ASN A 14 -24.55 -24.11 -13.27
C ASN A 14 -24.68 -23.71 -11.78
N GLN A 15 -25.86 -23.31 -11.28
CA GLN A 15 -26.07 -22.93 -9.88
C GLN A 15 -26.22 -24.14 -8.95
N GLU A 16 -26.87 -25.22 -9.38
CA GLU A 16 -26.93 -26.46 -8.59
C GLU A 16 -25.58 -27.17 -8.52
N ALA A 17 -24.80 -27.15 -9.61
CA ALA A 17 -23.44 -27.67 -9.62
C ALA A 17 -22.53 -26.87 -8.67
N LEU A 18 -22.66 -25.54 -8.66
CA LEU A 18 -21.96 -24.68 -7.72
C LEU A 18 -22.37 -25.00 -6.27
N LYS A 19 -23.68 -25.14 -6.02
CA LYS A 19 -24.19 -25.44 -4.67
C LYS A 19 -23.69 -26.80 -4.16
N ARG A 20 -23.73 -27.86 -4.97
CA ARG A 20 -23.19 -29.17 -4.58
C ARG A 20 -21.68 -29.15 -4.37
N TYR A 21 -20.95 -28.34 -5.11
CA TYR A 21 -19.53 -28.12 -4.88
C TYR A 21 -19.28 -27.47 -3.52
N TYR A 22 -20.05 -26.44 -3.15
CA TYR A 22 -19.94 -25.79 -1.83
C TYR A 22 -20.47 -26.64 -0.66
N ASP A 23 -21.57 -27.37 -0.84
CA ASP A 23 -22.15 -28.27 0.17
C ASP A 23 -21.27 -29.51 0.43
N SER A 24 -20.28 -29.79 -0.43
CA SER A 24 -19.31 -30.87 -0.24
C SER A 24 -18.16 -30.51 0.70
N PHE A 25 -18.09 -29.25 1.16
CA PHE A 25 -17.07 -28.80 2.09
C PHE A 25 -17.42 -29.16 3.55
N PRO A 26 -16.42 -29.52 4.38
CA PRO A 26 -16.63 -29.79 5.81
C PRO A 26 -17.21 -28.58 6.55
N ASN A 27 -18.08 -28.82 7.53
CA ASN A 27 -18.70 -27.76 8.33
C ASN A 27 -17.69 -27.26 9.38
N ILE A 28 -17.63 -25.94 9.61
CA ILE A 28 -16.78 -25.31 10.63
C ILE A 28 -17.11 -25.78 12.06
N ASP A 29 -18.33 -26.27 12.29
CA ASP A 29 -18.69 -26.91 13.55
C ASP A 29 -17.79 -28.11 13.87
N ASP A 30 -17.25 -28.81 12.86
CA ASP A 30 -16.30 -29.92 13.02
C ASP A 30 -14.87 -29.46 13.40
N LEU A 31 -14.56 -28.16 13.22
CA LEU A 31 -13.27 -27.54 13.56
C LEU A 31 -13.24 -26.94 14.97
N THR A 32 -14.41 -26.67 15.56
CA THR A 32 -14.51 -26.21 16.96
C THR A 32 -14.32 -27.33 17.99
N ASN A 33 -14.24 -28.57 17.53
CA ASN A 33 -13.91 -29.69 18.38
C ASN A 33 -12.39 -29.69 18.63
N ALA A 34 -11.96 -29.30 19.84
CA ALA A 34 -10.55 -29.31 20.25
C ALA A 34 -9.87 -30.69 20.09
N ASP A 35 -10.65 -31.75 19.89
CA ASP A 35 -10.16 -33.09 19.58
C ASP A 35 -9.83 -33.35 18.10
N ASN A 36 -10.07 -32.39 17.20
CA ASN A 36 -9.72 -32.50 15.80
C ASN A 36 -8.19 -32.66 15.64
N SER A 37 -7.77 -33.73 14.96
CA SER A 37 -6.36 -34.05 14.80
C SER A 37 -5.56 -32.99 14.06
N ASP A 38 -6.18 -32.25 13.14
CA ASP A 38 -5.50 -31.22 12.36
C ASP A 38 -5.37 -29.90 13.14
N VAL A 39 -6.33 -29.60 14.03
CA VAL A 39 -6.19 -28.52 15.01
C VAL A 39 -5.04 -28.80 15.98
N LYS A 40 -4.96 -30.02 16.52
CA LYS A 40 -3.83 -30.44 17.38
C LYS A 40 -2.48 -30.32 16.67
N LYS A 41 -2.38 -30.73 15.41
CA LYS A 41 -1.15 -30.57 14.62
C LYS A 41 -0.81 -29.09 14.38
N ALA A 42 -1.80 -28.24 14.15
CA ALA A 42 -1.59 -26.80 13.99
C ALA A 42 -1.14 -26.14 15.30
N GLU A 43 -1.70 -26.52 16.44
CA GLU A 43 -1.23 -26.08 17.76
C GLU A 43 0.22 -26.51 18.03
N GLU A 44 0.56 -27.78 17.76
CA GLU A 44 1.93 -28.29 17.90
C GLU A 44 2.90 -27.54 16.98
N PHE A 45 2.50 -27.29 15.74
CA PHE A 45 3.30 -26.53 14.78
C PHE A 45 3.50 -25.08 15.24
N THR A 46 2.44 -24.43 15.70
CA THR A 46 2.46 -23.07 16.27
C THR A 46 3.43 -22.99 17.45
N LYS A 47 3.30 -23.91 18.42
CA LYS A 47 4.23 -24.02 19.55
C LYS A 47 5.67 -24.25 19.09
N SER A 48 5.88 -25.05 18.06
CA SER A 48 7.23 -25.32 17.51
C SER A 48 7.91 -24.06 16.95
N ILE A 49 7.12 -23.11 16.44
CA ILE A 49 7.58 -21.82 15.95
C ILE A 49 7.80 -20.87 17.13
N LEU A 50 6.81 -20.74 18.01
CA LEU A 50 6.82 -19.75 19.10
C LEU A 50 7.82 -20.08 20.21
N ASN A 51 8.16 -21.36 20.41
CA ASN A 51 9.22 -21.76 21.35
C ASN A 51 10.63 -21.40 20.87
N LYS A 52 10.81 -21.06 19.60
CA LYS A 52 12.09 -20.58 19.08
C LYS A 52 12.16 -19.08 19.27
N LYS A 53 13.25 -18.59 19.89
CA LYS A 53 13.49 -17.15 20.03
C LYS A 53 13.52 -16.50 18.64
N PRO A 54 12.76 -15.42 18.40
CA PRO A 54 12.82 -14.72 17.12
C PRO A 54 14.24 -14.20 16.89
N SER A 55 14.72 -14.32 15.66
CA SER A 55 16.08 -13.90 15.27
C SER A 55 16.25 -12.38 15.24
N GLY A 56 15.14 -11.63 15.29
CA GLY A 56 15.11 -10.18 15.11
C GLY A 56 15.15 -9.75 13.65
N ASN A 57 15.36 -10.68 12.72
CA ASN A 57 15.22 -10.45 11.29
C ASN A 57 13.78 -10.74 10.86
N VAL A 58 13.04 -9.73 10.43
CA VAL A 58 11.64 -9.88 10.00
C VAL A 58 11.47 -10.74 8.75
N THR A 59 12.56 -11.05 8.02
CA THR A 59 12.52 -11.99 6.89
C THR A 59 12.72 -13.45 7.30
N ASP A 60 13.03 -13.72 8.56
CA ASP A 60 13.00 -15.07 9.10
C ASP A 60 11.55 -15.46 9.43
N ARG A 61 11.11 -16.59 8.90
CA ARG A 61 9.74 -17.10 9.07
C ARG A 61 9.31 -17.11 10.53
N ASN A 62 10.20 -17.53 11.44
CA ASN A 62 9.86 -17.60 12.86
C ASN A 62 9.63 -16.20 13.43
N THR A 63 10.50 -15.23 13.13
CA THR A 63 10.31 -13.84 13.56
C THR A 63 9.01 -13.25 13.02
N ALA A 64 8.66 -13.50 11.76
CA ALA A 64 7.40 -13.03 11.18
C ALA A 64 6.17 -13.63 11.89
N CYS A 65 6.17 -14.94 12.16
CA CYS A 65 5.09 -15.60 12.91
C CYS A 65 4.97 -15.07 14.34
N HIS A 66 6.09 -14.78 15.02
CA HIS A 66 6.07 -14.14 16.35
C HIS A 66 5.40 -12.76 16.32
N ILE A 67 5.70 -11.95 15.29
CA ILE A 67 5.09 -10.63 15.11
C ILE A 67 3.59 -10.78 14.85
N LEU A 68 3.18 -11.66 13.92
CA LEU A 68 1.77 -11.90 13.61
C LEU A 68 1.00 -12.41 14.83
N ASN A 69 1.57 -13.36 15.59
CA ASN A 69 0.96 -13.86 16.81
C ASN A 69 0.76 -12.74 17.84
N LYS A 70 1.73 -11.82 17.96
CA LYS A 70 1.61 -10.70 18.91
C LYS A 70 0.67 -9.59 18.45
N LEU A 71 0.52 -9.39 17.14
CA LEU A 71 -0.34 -8.36 16.56
C LEU A 71 -1.80 -8.76 16.53
N LEU A 72 -2.06 -10.06 16.35
CA LEU A 72 -3.40 -10.56 16.05
C LEU A 72 -3.95 -11.47 17.15
N GLY A 73 -3.09 -12.08 17.97
CA GLY A 73 -3.52 -12.72 19.20
C GLY A 73 -3.75 -11.68 20.31
N ASP A 74 -4.64 -11.99 21.24
CA ASP A 74 -4.88 -11.22 22.46
C ASP A 74 -4.51 -12.06 23.71
N GLU A 75 -4.92 -11.63 24.90
CA GLU A 75 -4.61 -12.35 26.15
C GLU A 75 -5.33 -13.70 26.27
N ASP A 76 -6.45 -13.87 25.55
CA ASP A 76 -7.34 -15.03 25.64
C ASP A 76 -7.30 -15.93 24.39
N GLN A 77 -6.69 -15.45 23.29
CA GLN A 77 -6.73 -16.12 22.00
C GLN A 77 -5.38 -16.08 21.25
N GLU A 78 -4.76 -17.25 21.05
CA GLU A 78 -3.54 -17.41 20.27
C GLU A 78 -3.82 -17.53 18.75
N CYS A 79 -2.92 -17.01 17.92
CA CYS A 79 -2.98 -17.20 16.47
C CYS A 79 -2.44 -18.60 16.12
N LEU A 80 -3.25 -19.43 15.46
CA LEU A 80 -2.82 -20.74 14.99
C LEU A 80 -2.19 -20.65 13.60
N PHE A 81 -0.95 -21.13 13.49
CA PHE A 81 -0.26 -21.36 12.24
C PHE A 81 -0.34 -22.83 11.85
N PHE A 82 -0.43 -23.11 10.56
CA PHE A 82 -0.33 -24.46 10.03
C PHE A 82 0.42 -24.48 8.70
N ASP A 83 0.89 -25.66 8.32
CA ASP A 83 1.59 -25.90 7.05
C ASP A 83 0.79 -26.94 6.25
N SER A 84 0.06 -26.45 5.24
CA SER A 84 -0.78 -27.30 4.39
C SER A 84 0.01 -28.33 3.59
N ALA A 85 1.30 -28.08 3.33
CA ALA A 85 2.17 -29.03 2.64
C ALA A 85 2.48 -30.28 3.49
N ASN A 86 2.29 -30.19 4.81
CA ASN A 86 2.49 -31.29 5.75
C ASN A 86 1.18 -32.00 6.14
N GLY A 87 0.15 -31.88 5.29
CA GLY A 87 -1.10 -32.62 5.45
C GLY A 87 -1.96 -32.12 6.61
N ILE A 88 -1.77 -30.86 7.03
CA ILE A 88 -2.68 -30.17 7.95
C ILE A 88 -3.73 -29.47 7.07
N ASN A 89 -4.96 -30.01 7.04
CA ASN A 89 -6.01 -29.52 6.16
C ASN A 89 -7.05 -28.74 6.94
N LEU A 90 -6.83 -27.44 7.09
CA LEU A 90 -7.76 -26.51 7.75
C LEU A 90 -8.59 -25.70 6.73
N HIS A 91 -8.92 -26.25 5.55
CA HIS A 91 -9.43 -25.48 4.41
C HIS A 91 -10.62 -24.54 4.72
N ASP A 92 -10.54 -23.36 4.10
CA ASP A 92 -11.12 -22.07 4.51
C ASP A 92 -12.19 -21.48 3.54
N ALA A 93 -12.93 -20.48 4.04
CA ALA A 93 -13.33 -19.25 3.32
C ALA A 93 -14.76 -19.04 2.79
N SER A 94 -15.80 -19.74 3.26
CA SER A 94 -17.20 -19.25 3.10
C SER A 94 -17.90 -18.87 4.41
N GLY A 95 -17.38 -19.27 5.57
CA GLY A 95 -17.90 -18.90 6.90
C GLY A 95 -17.35 -17.58 7.48
N ASN A 96 -16.14 -17.15 7.08
CA ASN A 96 -15.48 -15.98 7.70
C ASN A 96 -16.19 -14.64 7.50
N LEU A 97 -17.14 -14.53 6.57
CA LEU A 97 -17.96 -13.33 6.40
C LEU A 97 -19.19 -13.31 7.33
N ALA A 98 -19.66 -14.47 7.80
CA ALA A 98 -20.77 -14.57 8.74
C ALA A 98 -20.30 -14.55 10.22
N ASP A 99 -19.06 -14.99 10.48
CA ASP A 99 -18.54 -15.21 11.84
C ASP A 99 -17.71 -14.06 12.42
N ILE A 100 -17.50 -12.95 11.70
CA ILE A 100 -16.94 -11.69 12.26
C ILE A 100 -17.77 -11.15 13.44
N ALA A 101 -18.98 -11.68 13.67
CA ALA A 101 -19.86 -11.31 14.77
C ALA A 101 -19.72 -12.17 16.06
N SER A 102 -18.86 -13.20 16.11
CA SER A 102 -18.67 -13.99 17.34
C SER A 102 -17.39 -13.59 18.07
N GLU A 103 -17.50 -13.14 19.32
CA GLU A 103 -16.42 -12.49 20.08
C GLU A 103 -15.27 -13.42 20.54
N ASP A 104 -15.36 -14.75 20.34
CA ASP A 104 -14.44 -15.73 20.97
C ASP A 104 -13.84 -16.78 20.00
N ARG A 105 -13.47 -16.43 18.74
CA ARG A 105 -12.88 -17.42 17.80
C ARG A 105 -11.57 -16.98 17.14
N PRO A 106 -10.55 -17.87 17.05
CA PRO A 106 -9.28 -17.60 16.38
C PRO A 106 -9.50 -17.39 14.89
N PHE A 107 -9.04 -16.26 14.37
CA PHE A 107 -8.95 -16.03 12.93
C PHE A 107 -7.83 -16.90 12.37
N VAL A 108 -8.07 -17.53 11.21
CA VAL A 108 -7.09 -18.40 10.54
C VAL A 108 -6.49 -17.64 9.36
N LEU A 109 -5.16 -17.53 9.31
CA LEU A 109 -4.43 -16.94 8.19
C LEU A 109 -3.90 -18.04 7.27
N GLU A 110 -4.57 -18.26 6.14
CA GLU A 110 -4.05 -19.12 5.08
C GLU A 110 -3.04 -18.36 4.21
N LEU A 111 -1.77 -18.76 4.28
CA LEU A 111 -0.71 -18.20 3.46
C LEU A 111 -0.46 -19.12 2.27
N LYS A 112 -0.98 -18.76 1.09
CA LYS A 112 -0.82 -19.53 -0.16
C LYS A 112 0.64 -19.68 -0.59
N SER A 113 1.54 -18.83 -0.06
CA SER A 113 2.98 -18.99 -0.17
C SER A 113 3.69 -18.23 0.96
N SER A 114 4.95 -18.58 1.24
CA SER A 114 5.85 -17.76 2.05
C SER A 114 6.48 -16.60 1.27
N GLU A 115 6.12 -16.44 -0.01
CA GLU A 115 6.57 -15.36 -0.88
C GLU A 115 5.97 -14.05 -0.36
N GLY A 116 6.82 -13.19 0.21
CA GLY A 116 6.42 -11.94 0.87
C GLY A 116 6.47 -11.96 2.41
N LEU A 117 6.63 -13.12 3.06
CA LEU A 117 6.80 -13.21 4.52
C LEU A 117 8.25 -13.16 4.98
N GLY A 118 9.18 -13.19 4.02
CA GLY A 118 10.56 -12.95 4.31
C GLY A 118 11.43 -13.07 3.08
N GLY A 119 11.91 -11.92 2.60
CA GLY A 119 12.89 -11.92 1.52
C GLY A 119 12.88 -10.73 0.58
N ASP A 120 12.12 -9.66 0.86
CA ASP A 120 12.44 -8.36 0.26
C ASP A 120 11.67 -7.27 1.00
N ASN A 121 12.39 -6.23 1.42
CA ASN A 121 11.84 -4.89 1.58
C ASN A 121 11.41 -4.36 0.18
N THR A 122 10.46 -5.02 -0.50
CA THR A 122 10.24 -4.86 -1.95
C THR A 122 9.70 -3.48 -2.34
N PHE A 123 9.26 -2.62 -1.42
CA PHE A 123 8.75 -1.30 -1.82
C PHE A 123 9.85 -0.29 -2.05
N PHE A 124 11.03 -0.52 -1.48
CA PHE A 124 12.18 0.36 -1.61
C PHE A 124 13.27 -0.28 -2.47
N ASP A 125 13.99 0.57 -3.18
CA ASP A 125 15.14 0.20 -3.99
C ASP A 125 16.28 1.15 -3.65
N ALA A 126 17.28 0.63 -2.93
CA ALA A 126 18.41 1.41 -2.46
C ALA A 126 19.22 2.08 -3.59
N ARG A 127 19.12 1.58 -4.84
CA ARG A 127 19.71 2.25 -6.01
C ARG A 127 19.09 3.62 -6.27
N GLY A 128 17.85 3.81 -5.81
CA GLY A 128 17.14 5.08 -5.85
C GLY A 128 17.46 5.99 -4.67
N ASP A 129 18.11 5.52 -3.61
CA ASP A 129 18.37 6.36 -2.43
C ASP A 129 19.34 7.49 -2.74
N LYS A 130 19.06 8.68 -2.21
CA LYS A 130 19.91 9.86 -2.44
C LYS A 130 19.72 10.95 -1.40
N THR A 131 20.80 11.38 -0.78
CA THR A 131 20.83 12.59 0.05
C THR A 131 21.24 13.80 -0.80
N PHE A 132 20.45 14.86 -0.77
CA PHE A 132 20.69 16.09 -1.53
C PHE A 132 21.35 17.15 -0.65
N SER A 133 22.63 16.96 -0.29
CA SER A 133 23.34 17.84 0.65
C SER A 133 23.80 19.19 0.08
N SER A 134 23.94 19.30 -1.24
CA SER A 134 24.31 20.56 -1.90
C SER A 134 23.10 21.46 -2.12
N GLY A 135 23.31 22.78 -2.09
CA GLY A 135 22.29 23.80 -2.40
C GLY A 135 21.48 23.52 -3.68
N PRO A 136 20.28 24.13 -3.82
CA PRO A 136 19.35 23.81 -4.90
C PRO A 136 19.98 24.02 -6.28
N LYS A 137 19.95 23.00 -7.13
CA LYS A 137 20.41 23.03 -8.52
C LYS A 137 19.21 22.87 -9.45
N THR A 138 19.15 23.69 -10.48
CA THR A 138 18.13 23.57 -11.52
C THR A 138 18.68 22.77 -12.70
N HIS A 139 17.87 21.87 -13.24
CA HIS A 139 18.16 21.03 -14.38
C HIS A 139 17.04 21.13 -15.41
N GLU A 140 17.36 20.93 -16.68
CA GLU A 140 16.37 20.71 -17.73
C GLU A 140 16.07 19.21 -17.83
N VAL A 141 14.80 18.82 -17.69
CA VAL A 141 14.37 17.42 -17.68
C VAL A 141 13.17 17.21 -18.59
N GLY A 142 13.12 16.04 -19.23
CA GLY A 142 12.06 15.65 -20.16
C GLY A 142 12.61 15.25 -21.53
N PRO A 143 11.72 15.03 -22.52
CA PRO A 143 12.12 14.66 -23.87
C PRO A 143 12.90 15.79 -24.57
N PRO A 144 13.81 15.45 -25.50
CA PRO A 144 14.51 16.44 -26.33
C PRO A 144 13.54 17.43 -27.00
N GLY A 145 13.89 18.72 -26.97
CA GLY A 145 13.06 19.80 -27.53
C GLY A 145 11.83 20.20 -26.70
N ARG A 146 11.51 19.48 -25.63
CA ARG A 146 10.37 19.77 -24.74
C ARG A 146 10.75 19.82 -23.26
N ALA A 147 12.04 19.94 -22.94
CA ALA A 147 12.52 19.93 -21.57
C ALA A 147 11.90 21.05 -20.72
N LYS A 148 11.78 20.78 -19.41
CA LYS A 148 11.28 21.70 -18.40
C LYS A 148 12.29 21.82 -17.26
N LYS A 149 12.32 23.00 -16.64
CA LYS A 149 13.09 23.24 -15.42
C LYS A 149 12.59 22.37 -14.27
N TYR A 150 13.54 21.79 -13.55
CA TYR A 150 13.35 21.00 -12.35
C TYR A 150 14.43 21.37 -11.33
N THR A 151 14.04 21.67 -10.09
CA THR A 151 14.98 22.04 -9.02
C THR A 151 15.20 20.85 -8.09
N SER A 152 16.45 20.51 -7.81
CA SER A 152 16.80 19.43 -6.88
C SER A 152 16.32 19.74 -5.45
N PRO A 153 15.82 18.75 -4.69
CA PRO A 153 15.31 18.96 -3.33
C PRO A 153 16.47 19.06 -2.32
N SER A 154 17.22 20.16 -2.36
CA SER A 154 18.32 20.41 -1.42
C SER A 154 17.87 20.30 0.04
N GLY A 155 18.64 19.60 0.85
CA GLY A 155 18.36 19.33 2.26
C GLY A 155 17.41 18.16 2.51
N TRP A 156 16.94 17.47 1.46
CA TRP A 156 16.09 16.28 1.59
C TRP A 156 16.90 14.99 1.41
N THR A 157 16.40 13.92 2.02
CA THR A 157 16.84 12.55 1.75
C THR A 157 15.74 11.82 1.00
N ARG A 158 16.08 11.21 -0.13
CA ARG A 158 15.19 10.35 -0.89
C ARG A 158 15.42 8.91 -0.53
N TYR A 159 14.31 8.22 -0.26
CA TYR A 159 14.21 6.76 -0.25
C TYR A 159 13.57 6.33 -1.57
N GLY A 160 14.31 5.59 -2.39
CA GLY A 160 13.89 5.16 -3.72
C GLY A 160 12.81 4.11 -3.64
N LEU A 161 11.75 4.24 -4.44
CA LEU A 161 10.71 3.22 -4.54
C LEU A 161 11.08 2.17 -5.59
N LYS A 162 10.79 0.89 -5.34
CA LYS A 162 10.96 -0.21 -6.32
C LYS A 162 9.86 -0.09 -7.39
N VAL A 163 10.16 0.69 -8.41
CA VAL A 163 9.27 0.97 -9.55
C VAL A 163 9.77 0.37 -10.85
N LEU A 164 10.98 -0.18 -10.86
CA LEU A 164 11.57 -0.86 -11.99
C LEU A 164 10.99 -2.28 -12.10
N ALA A 165 10.83 -2.76 -13.34
CA ALA A 165 10.28 -4.08 -13.67
C ALA A 165 8.85 -4.36 -13.13
N LYS A 166 8.11 -3.34 -12.71
CA LYS A 166 6.69 -3.49 -12.42
C LYS A 166 5.91 -3.75 -13.71
N THR A 167 5.16 -4.85 -13.75
CA THR A 167 4.37 -5.27 -14.93
C THR A 167 3.30 -4.26 -15.33
N GLU A 168 2.83 -3.43 -14.39
CA GLU A 168 1.91 -2.32 -14.63
C GLU A 168 2.52 -1.19 -15.48
N TYR A 169 3.85 -1.09 -15.54
CA TYR A 169 4.55 -0.14 -16.39
C TYR A 169 5.07 -0.85 -17.65
N LYS A 170 4.60 -0.40 -18.82
CA LYS A 170 5.03 -0.96 -20.12
C LYS A 170 6.56 -1.00 -20.30
N ASN A 171 7.26 -0.01 -19.73
CA ASN A 171 8.72 0.08 -19.65
C ASN A 171 9.14 1.04 -18.51
N ASP A 172 10.44 1.17 -18.28
CA ASP A 172 11.09 2.06 -17.31
C ASP A 172 11.78 3.28 -17.94
N GLU A 173 11.61 3.50 -19.25
CA GLU A 173 12.21 4.62 -20.00
C GLU A 173 11.84 6.00 -19.44
N TRP A 174 10.68 6.08 -18.76
CA TRP A 174 10.21 7.28 -18.08
C TRP A 174 11.09 7.70 -16.92
N LEU A 175 11.83 6.76 -16.31
CA LEU A 175 12.72 6.96 -15.17
C LEU A 175 14.21 7.03 -15.54
N HIS A 176 14.55 6.85 -16.83
CA HIS A 176 15.93 6.88 -17.32
C HIS A 176 16.68 8.19 -16.93
N PRO A 177 18.03 8.19 -17.03
CA PRO A 177 18.82 9.39 -16.87
C PRO A 177 18.32 10.53 -17.74
N PHE A 178 18.51 11.78 -17.31
CA PHE A 178 18.04 12.97 -18.03
C PHE A 178 18.47 12.95 -19.50
N GLN A 179 17.65 13.56 -20.38
CA GLN A 179 17.82 13.63 -21.84
C GLN A 179 17.47 12.36 -22.64
N HIS A 180 17.08 11.25 -22.00
CA HIS A 180 16.45 10.13 -22.72
C HIS A 180 15.12 10.54 -23.39
N PRO A 181 14.83 10.13 -24.64
CA PRO A 181 13.58 10.49 -25.34
C PRO A 181 12.31 10.08 -24.62
N GLY A 182 12.34 8.94 -23.92
CA GLY A 182 11.22 8.44 -23.13
C GLY A 182 11.06 9.10 -21.75
N ASN A 183 11.92 10.05 -21.38
CA ASN A 183 11.87 10.65 -20.05
C ASN A 183 10.59 11.42 -19.80
N TRP A 184 9.98 11.11 -18.67
CA TRP A 184 8.94 11.95 -18.11
C TRP A 184 9.56 13.15 -17.37
N TYR A 185 8.79 14.22 -17.20
CA TYR A 185 9.25 15.34 -16.38
C TYR A 185 9.40 14.90 -14.92
N ARG A 186 10.18 15.66 -14.14
CA ARG A 186 10.38 15.40 -12.70
C ARG A 186 9.70 16.49 -11.90
N ALA A 187 9.01 16.08 -10.84
CA ALA A 187 8.26 16.98 -9.98
C ALA A 187 8.18 16.42 -8.55
N PHE A 188 7.44 17.13 -7.72
CA PHE A 188 7.16 16.82 -6.33
C PHE A 188 5.66 16.92 -6.09
N HIS A 189 5.10 15.96 -5.38
CA HIS A 189 3.72 15.97 -4.93
C HIS A 189 3.69 16.06 -3.40
N GLY A 190 3.10 17.14 -2.90
CA GLY A 190 3.02 17.41 -1.47
C GLY A 190 1.77 16.79 -0.85
N THR A 191 1.88 16.35 0.39
CA THR A 191 0.81 15.65 1.11
C THR A 191 0.17 16.47 2.24
N GLY A 192 0.57 17.73 2.42
CA GLY A 192 0.22 18.55 3.59
C GLY A 192 -1.22 19.06 3.66
N ARG A 193 -1.98 19.01 2.56
CA ARG A 193 -3.39 19.44 2.52
C ARG A 193 -4.39 18.29 2.46
N ALA A 194 -3.92 17.06 2.57
CA ALA A 194 -4.80 15.91 2.61
C ALA A 194 -5.64 15.92 3.88
N ILE A 195 -6.86 15.42 3.80
CA ILE A 195 -7.79 15.25 4.91
C ILE A 195 -8.42 13.87 4.85
N LYS A 196 -9.01 13.41 5.95
CA LYS A 196 -9.47 12.01 6.06
C LYS A 196 -10.44 11.52 4.98
N VAL A 197 -11.37 12.37 4.53
CA VAL A 197 -12.30 12.01 3.46
C VAL A 197 -11.58 11.68 2.15
N ASP A 198 -10.35 12.17 1.97
CA ASP A 198 -9.51 11.84 0.82
C ASP A 198 -9.08 10.36 0.83
N PHE A 199 -9.29 9.62 1.93
CA PHE A 199 -8.88 8.22 2.14
C PHE A 199 -10.07 7.24 2.20
N GLY A 200 -11.29 7.70 1.92
CA GLY A 200 -12.45 6.81 1.72
C GLY A 200 -13.26 6.42 2.96
N ASN A 201 -12.86 6.85 4.17
CA ASN A 201 -13.69 6.74 5.37
C ASN A 201 -14.16 8.13 5.83
N PRO A 202 -15.34 8.60 5.39
CA PRO A 202 -15.86 9.92 5.77
C PRO A 202 -16.23 10.02 7.25
N ASN A 203 -16.36 8.90 7.97
CA ASN A 203 -16.87 8.84 9.34
C ASN A 203 -15.79 8.82 10.41
N ALA A 204 -14.53 8.64 10.02
CA ALA A 204 -13.48 8.50 11.01
C ALA A 204 -12.99 9.89 11.48
N ASN A 205 -12.52 9.98 12.74
CA ASN A 205 -12.17 11.27 13.37
C ASN A 205 -11.12 12.08 12.57
N PHE A 206 -11.35 13.39 12.45
CA PHE A 206 -10.45 14.30 11.75
C PHE A 206 -9.14 14.48 12.51
N ASP A 207 -8.02 14.08 11.91
CA ASP A 207 -6.68 14.29 12.43
C ASP A 207 -5.78 14.90 11.35
N GLN A 208 -5.38 16.15 11.53
CA GLN A 208 -4.46 16.83 10.61
C GLN A 208 -2.99 16.45 10.86
N THR A 209 -2.67 15.82 11.99
CA THR A 209 -1.29 15.49 12.38
C THR A 209 -0.78 14.25 11.65
N ALA A 210 -1.63 13.27 11.38
CA ALA A 210 -1.30 12.06 10.61
C ALA A 210 -1.56 12.17 9.10
N ALA A 211 -2.42 13.12 8.68
CA ALA A 211 -2.88 13.24 7.30
C ALA A 211 -1.79 13.24 6.21
N PRO A 212 -0.59 13.84 6.42
CA PRO A 212 0.47 13.79 5.41
C PRO A 212 1.04 12.39 5.16
N VAL A 213 1.10 11.54 6.19
CA VAL A 213 1.56 10.15 6.08
C VAL A 213 0.43 9.26 5.58
N ASP A 214 -0.79 9.50 6.04
CA ASP A 214 -2.00 8.81 5.54
C ASP A 214 -2.18 9.04 4.03
N ALA A 215 -1.83 10.22 3.52
CA ALA A 215 -1.84 10.49 2.08
C ALA A 215 -0.79 9.68 1.32
N LEU A 216 0.42 9.51 1.87
CA LEU A 216 1.43 8.63 1.26
C LEU A 216 0.93 7.19 1.20
N ALA A 217 0.38 6.69 2.32
CA ALA A 217 -0.19 5.35 2.40
C ALA A 217 -1.38 5.17 1.45
N SER A 218 -2.28 6.15 1.38
CA SER A 218 -3.43 6.10 0.48
C SER A 218 -3.02 6.12 -0.99
N ILE A 219 -2.00 6.88 -1.37
CA ILE A 219 -1.46 6.89 -2.73
C ILE A 219 -0.78 5.57 -3.05
N PHE A 220 -0.09 4.97 -2.07
CA PHE A 220 0.51 3.66 -2.22
C PHE A 220 -0.55 2.56 -2.47
N VAL A 221 -1.64 2.55 -1.70
CA VAL A 221 -2.71 1.54 -1.81
C VAL A 221 -3.60 1.77 -3.04
N GLY A 222 -4.04 3.01 -3.25
CA GLY A 222 -5.11 3.34 -4.21
C GLY A 222 -4.66 4.13 -5.43
N GLY A 223 -3.37 4.45 -5.55
CA GLY A 223 -2.86 5.37 -6.56
C GLY A 223 -3.22 6.84 -6.28
N PHE A 224 -2.79 7.72 -7.20
CA PHE A 224 -3.14 9.14 -7.11
C PHE A 224 -4.64 9.38 -7.32
N ARG A 225 -5.13 10.50 -6.77
CA ARG A 225 -6.51 10.96 -6.92
C ARG A 225 -6.52 12.41 -7.38
N GLU A 226 -7.60 12.82 -8.04
CA GLU A 226 -7.78 14.21 -8.43
C GLU A 226 -7.86 15.12 -7.19
N ALA A 227 -7.30 16.32 -7.28
CA ALA A 227 -7.37 17.29 -6.21
C ALA A 227 -8.80 17.78 -6.02
N ARG A 228 -9.28 17.77 -4.77
CA ARG A 228 -10.59 18.34 -4.40
C ARG A 228 -10.69 19.83 -4.74
N VAL A 229 -9.61 20.59 -4.52
CA VAL A 229 -9.55 22.02 -4.82
C VAL A 229 -8.69 22.22 -6.07
N ALA A 230 -9.36 22.45 -7.19
CA ALA A 230 -8.76 22.45 -8.51
C ALA A 230 -8.72 23.86 -9.15
N ALA A 231 -7.97 24.79 -8.55
CA ALA A 231 -7.87 26.20 -9.00
C ALA A 231 -7.35 26.39 -10.44
N HIS A 232 -6.78 25.34 -11.02
CA HIS A 232 -6.24 25.31 -12.39
C HIS A 232 -6.86 24.16 -13.22
N GLY A 233 -8.08 23.76 -12.86
CA GLY A 233 -8.82 22.66 -13.47
C GLY A 233 -8.47 21.29 -12.88
N PRO A 234 -9.29 20.26 -13.15
CA PRO A 234 -9.18 18.95 -12.52
C PRO A 234 -7.84 18.25 -12.82
N GLY A 235 -7.41 17.41 -11.88
CA GLY A 235 -6.21 16.60 -12.01
C GLY A 235 -5.40 16.48 -10.72
N VAL A 236 -4.24 15.83 -10.83
CA VAL A 236 -3.26 15.67 -9.73
C VAL A 236 -2.23 16.79 -9.80
N TYR A 237 -2.10 17.54 -8.71
CA TYR A 237 -1.24 18.71 -8.65
C TYR A 237 0.18 18.33 -8.20
N CYS A 238 1.19 18.90 -8.85
CA CYS A 238 2.58 18.74 -8.47
C CYS A 238 3.39 20.00 -8.81
N SER A 239 4.63 20.07 -8.36
CA SER A 239 5.54 21.20 -8.63
C SER A 239 6.91 20.71 -9.09
N PRO A 240 7.59 21.37 -10.04
CA PRO A 240 9.00 21.11 -10.32
C PRO A 240 9.95 21.74 -9.30
N ASN A 241 9.43 22.54 -8.37
CA ASN A 241 10.20 23.34 -7.44
C ASN A 241 9.91 22.91 -5.99
N PRO A 242 10.81 22.16 -5.35
CA PRO A 242 10.58 21.63 -4.01
C PRO A 242 10.72 22.71 -2.93
N VAL A 243 11.34 23.85 -3.23
CA VAL A 243 11.45 24.99 -2.30
C VAL A 243 10.09 25.68 -2.18
N TRP A 244 9.47 26.00 -3.34
CA TRP A 244 8.12 26.55 -3.38
C TRP A 244 7.11 25.64 -2.67
N LEU A 245 7.24 24.31 -2.87
CA LEU A 245 6.37 23.34 -2.22
C LEU A 245 6.66 23.17 -0.72
N GLY A 246 7.94 23.09 -0.32
CA GLY A 246 8.38 22.76 1.05
C GLY A 246 8.17 23.87 2.09
N ASP A 247 8.11 25.13 1.63
CA ASP A 247 7.82 26.30 2.47
C ASP A 247 6.32 26.65 2.50
N SER A 248 5.51 25.92 1.72
CA SER A 248 4.07 26.12 1.64
C SER A 248 3.30 25.15 2.52
N ALA A 249 1.99 25.38 2.66
CA ALA A 249 1.06 24.43 3.28
C ALA A 249 0.87 23.12 2.49
N PHE A 250 1.53 22.94 1.33
CA PHE A 250 1.40 21.73 0.51
C PHE A 250 2.26 20.57 1.02
N VAL A 251 3.23 20.82 1.91
CA VAL A 251 4.06 19.78 2.53
C VAL A 251 3.80 19.76 4.03
N GLY A 252 3.21 18.66 4.49
CA GLY A 252 2.89 18.49 5.91
C GLY A 252 4.09 18.00 6.70
N ALA A 253 4.04 18.23 8.01
CA ALA A 253 4.99 17.69 8.95
C ALA A 253 4.29 16.69 9.89
N VAL A 254 4.97 15.59 10.18
CA VAL A 254 4.51 14.53 11.09
C VAL A 254 5.49 14.42 12.25
N GLU A 255 4.97 14.22 13.46
CA GLU A 255 5.78 13.87 14.62
C GLU A 255 5.84 12.36 14.76
N LEU A 256 7.06 11.82 14.83
CA LEU A 256 7.33 10.40 14.97
C LEU A 256 8.15 10.19 16.23
N ASP A 257 7.76 9.19 17.01
CA ASP A 257 8.61 8.70 18.09
C ASP A 257 9.77 7.90 17.46
N THR A 258 11.00 8.26 17.82
CA THR A 258 12.21 7.61 17.30
C THR A 258 13.00 7.05 18.47
N GLU A 259 13.96 6.16 18.22
CA GLU A 259 14.88 5.70 19.28
C GLU A 259 15.64 6.84 19.99
N LYS A 260 15.66 8.04 19.38
CA LYS A 260 16.27 9.26 19.92
C LYS A 260 15.24 10.26 20.44
N GLY A 261 14.00 9.82 20.68
CA GLY A 261 12.87 10.61 21.13
C GLY A 261 12.03 11.17 19.99
N MET A 262 11.02 11.97 20.35
CA MET A 262 10.10 12.61 19.40
C MET A 262 10.84 13.51 18.42
N LYS A 263 10.61 13.30 17.12
CA LYS A 263 11.14 14.12 16.04
C LYS A 263 10.05 14.49 15.06
N LYS A 264 10.22 15.65 14.42
CA LYS A 264 9.30 16.15 13.42
C LYS A 264 9.92 16.08 12.03
N PHE A 265 9.20 15.50 11.09
CA PHE A 265 9.65 15.29 9.72
C PHE A 265 8.67 15.88 8.73
N LYS A 266 9.17 16.51 7.68
CA LYS A 266 8.40 16.83 6.48
C LYS A 266 8.54 15.69 5.47
N CYS A 267 7.44 15.37 4.79
CA CYS A 267 7.40 14.31 3.79
C CYS A 267 6.73 14.79 2.49
N MET A 268 7.24 14.33 1.35
CA MET A 268 6.59 14.51 0.04
C MET A 268 6.99 13.40 -0.93
N LEU A 269 6.23 13.20 -2.00
CA LEU A 269 6.59 12.26 -3.06
C LEU A 269 7.45 12.94 -4.11
N GLN A 270 8.50 12.25 -4.55
CA GLN A 270 9.16 12.56 -5.80
C GLN A 270 8.48 11.78 -6.92
N VAL A 271 8.06 12.50 -7.96
CA VAL A 271 7.17 11.97 -8.99
C VAL A 271 7.69 12.25 -10.40
N ALA A 272 7.36 11.36 -11.32
CA ALA A 272 7.54 11.54 -12.75
C ALA A 272 6.18 11.87 -13.38
N VAL A 273 6.12 12.82 -14.31
CA VAL A 273 4.88 13.31 -14.91
C VAL A 273 4.93 13.20 -16.42
N ASN A 274 3.87 12.64 -17.02
CA ASN A 274 3.75 12.39 -18.44
C ASN A 274 3.85 13.71 -19.24
N PRO A 275 4.86 13.87 -20.12
CA PRO A 275 5.09 15.12 -20.82
C PRO A 275 4.05 15.42 -21.91
N ASP A 276 3.29 14.41 -22.35
CA ASP A 276 2.31 14.55 -23.43
C ASP A 276 0.95 15.05 -22.94
N SER A 277 0.65 14.95 -21.64
CA SER A 277 -0.65 15.36 -21.09
C SER A 277 -0.58 16.43 -20.00
N VAL A 278 0.58 16.64 -19.36
CA VAL A 278 0.69 17.61 -18.27
C VAL A 278 0.33 19.02 -18.71
N ARG A 279 -0.40 19.73 -17.85
CA ARG A 279 -0.67 21.16 -17.99
C ARG A 279 0.25 21.92 -17.01
N CYS A 280 0.86 23.01 -17.46
CA CYS A 280 1.73 23.85 -16.62
C CYS A 280 1.14 25.27 -16.50
N PRO A 281 0.07 25.48 -15.71
CA PRO A 281 -0.53 26.79 -15.51
C PRO A 281 0.45 27.88 -15.08
N THR A 282 1.45 27.52 -14.28
CA THR A 282 2.53 28.40 -13.84
C THR A 282 3.87 27.66 -13.89
N ASN A 283 4.96 28.37 -13.60
CA ASN A 283 6.29 27.75 -13.49
C ASN A 283 6.38 26.77 -12.31
N ASP A 284 5.60 26.97 -11.26
CA ASP A 284 5.67 26.19 -10.02
C ASP A 284 4.49 25.22 -9.85
N ILE A 285 3.42 25.33 -10.64
CA ILE A 285 2.23 24.47 -10.55
C ILE A 285 2.04 23.73 -11.85
N TRP A 286 2.11 22.40 -11.76
CA TRP A 286 1.79 21.47 -12.83
C TRP A 286 0.58 20.62 -12.44
N VAL A 287 -0.21 20.21 -13.44
CA VAL A 287 -1.41 19.41 -13.26
C VAL A 287 -1.35 18.23 -14.22
N ALA A 288 -1.24 17.01 -13.68
CA ALA A 288 -1.45 15.78 -14.42
C ALA A 288 -2.97 15.55 -14.57
N PRO A 289 -3.55 15.60 -15.78
CA PRO A 289 -5.00 15.56 -15.93
C PRO A 289 -5.64 14.25 -15.45
N LYS A 290 -4.87 13.15 -15.46
CA LYS A 290 -5.32 11.83 -15.01
C LYS A 290 -4.34 11.27 -13.98
N PRO A 291 -4.80 10.52 -12.97
CA PRO A 291 -3.91 9.84 -12.02
C PRO A 291 -2.81 8.97 -12.64
N GLN A 292 -3.06 8.39 -13.82
CA GLN A 292 -2.10 7.52 -14.53
C GLN A 292 -0.96 8.29 -15.20
N ASP A 293 -1.11 9.62 -15.35
CA ASP A 293 -0.11 10.50 -15.96
C ASP A 293 0.94 11.00 -14.96
N ILE A 294 0.93 10.46 -13.74
CA ILE A 294 1.88 10.78 -12.67
C ILE A 294 2.24 9.50 -11.91
N ARG A 295 3.54 9.33 -11.62
CA ARG A 295 4.06 8.12 -10.98
C ARG A 295 5.02 8.49 -9.85
N PRO A 296 4.84 7.98 -8.62
CA PRO A 296 5.83 8.19 -7.58
C PRO A 296 7.02 7.25 -7.84
N TYR A 297 8.23 7.73 -7.57
CA TYR A 297 9.45 6.90 -7.64
C TYR A 297 10.38 7.10 -6.44
N GLY A 298 10.03 7.98 -5.51
CA GLY A 298 10.77 8.17 -4.27
C GLY A 298 9.92 8.88 -3.22
N ILE A 299 10.24 8.63 -1.96
CA ILE A 299 9.74 9.39 -0.82
C ILE A 299 10.86 10.32 -0.38
N LEU A 300 10.56 11.61 -0.22
CA LEU A 300 11.49 12.60 0.29
C LEU A 300 11.14 12.88 1.75
N ILE A 301 12.15 12.78 2.62
CA ILE A 301 12.05 13.06 4.05
C ILE A 301 13.09 14.13 4.42
N LYS A 302 12.71 15.06 5.29
CA LYS A 302 13.58 16.10 5.84
C LYS A 302 13.15 16.42 7.28
N ASP A 303 14.10 16.70 8.16
CA ASP A 303 13.82 17.23 9.50
C ASP A 303 13.06 18.58 9.38
N ALA A 304 11.96 18.72 10.13
CA ALA A 304 11.06 19.87 10.05
C ALA A 304 11.57 21.10 10.83
#